data_AF-A0AAU4AZA3-F1
#
_entry.id   AF-A0AAU4AZA3-F1
#
_cell.length_a   1.000
_cell.length_b   1.000
_cell.length_c   1.000
_cell.angle_alpha   90.00
_cell.angle_beta   90.00
_cell.angle_gamma   90.00
#
_symmetry.space_group_name_H-M   'P 1'
#
loop_
_entity.id
_entity.type
_entity.pdbx_description
1 polymer ?
#
loop_
_entity_poly.entity_id
_entity_poly.type
_entity_poly.pdbx_seq_one_letter_code
_entity_poly.pdbx_strand_id
1 'polypeptide(L)'
;MDFETADFSGATEYFAGPGSAYWSDLAYVIGHLRLQPSGEDGMTGNPNFGPKATNRILTEQAALLGWEKIPVPDSPKAAFGLDWDAGRGAVLVEWQFSNYPFLWNNIIRSQVAVHRSLLLQGMDSVPQALVVVTKSGCPPASRSTLYFEQAKAQLGMAAEALDLDIAVRLVGLTIPAGCATVDADWNTYPGRTARKVPTSTPRDLDVTWSHRSRSGQPVAKIHVATADALPGL
;
A
#
# COMPACT_ATOMS: atom_id res chain seq x y z
N MET A 1 8.56 9.45 4.96
CA MET A 1 8.22 8.01 4.98
C MET A 1 9.15 7.37 3.97
N ASP A 2 9.86 6.34 4.39
CA ASP A 2 10.73 5.60 3.49
C ASP A 2 9.93 4.46 2.87
N PHE A 3 10.48 3.85 1.85
CA PHE A 3 9.93 2.62 1.31
C PHE A 3 11.04 1.62 0.99
N GLU A 4 10.67 0.35 1.05
CA GLU A 4 11.49 -0.75 0.58
C GLU A 4 10.83 -1.37 -0.64
N THR A 5 11.63 -1.98 -1.52
CA THR A 5 11.13 -2.69 -2.69
C THR A 5 11.57 -4.16 -2.69
N ALA A 6 10.75 -5.02 -3.27
CA ALA A 6 11.11 -6.37 -3.64
C ALA A 6 10.52 -6.68 -5.02
N ASP A 7 11.35 -7.17 -5.92
CA ASP A 7 11.01 -7.40 -7.31
C ASP A 7 10.91 -8.90 -7.60
N PHE A 8 9.90 -9.29 -8.37
CA PHE A 8 9.60 -10.66 -8.78
C PHE A 8 9.30 -10.70 -10.28
N SER A 9 9.55 -11.86 -10.91
CA SER A 9 9.19 -12.12 -12.32
C SER A 9 9.68 -11.05 -13.30
N GLY A 10 10.96 -10.68 -13.22
CA GLY A 10 11.59 -9.71 -14.13
C GLY A 10 11.30 -8.24 -13.83
N ALA A 11 10.68 -7.91 -12.68
CA ALA A 11 10.39 -6.53 -12.31
C ALA A 11 11.63 -5.64 -12.16
N THR A 12 12.76 -6.19 -11.71
CA THR A 12 14.03 -5.44 -11.62
C THR A 12 14.41 -4.88 -12.98
N GLU A 13 14.45 -5.74 -14.00
CA GLU A 13 14.84 -5.40 -15.37
C GLU A 13 13.78 -4.50 -16.02
N TYR A 14 12.51 -4.80 -15.84
CA TYR A 14 11.41 -4.00 -16.39
C TYR A 14 11.48 -2.55 -15.89
N PHE A 15 11.59 -2.34 -14.58
CA PHE A 15 11.63 -1.00 -14.00
C PHE A 15 13.00 -0.32 -14.09
N ALA A 16 14.07 -1.04 -14.44
CA ALA A 16 15.34 -0.42 -14.84
C ALA A 16 15.33 0.03 -16.32
N GLY A 17 14.48 -0.56 -17.15
CA GLY A 17 14.34 -0.23 -18.58
C GLY A 17 13.01 0.46 -18.90
N PRO A 18 12.10 -0.22 -19.62
CA PRO A 18 10.88 0.40 -20.15
C PRO A 18 9.93 0.95 -19.07
N GLY A 19 9.98 0.40 -17.85
CA GLY A 19 9.16 0.81 -16.71
C GLY A 19 9.72 1.97 -15.89
N SER A 20 10.94 2.45 -16.17
CA SER A 20 11.68 3.37 -15.30
C SER A 20 10.98 4.72 -15.06
N ALA A 21 10.37 5.30 -16.10
CA ALA A 21 9.60 6.54 -15.97
C ALA A 21 8.36 6.34 -15.08
N TYR A 22 7.61 5.25 -15.29
CA TYR A 22 6.45 4.92 -14.46
C TYR A 22 6.84 4.72 -12.99
N TRP A 23 7.97 4.03 -12.74
CA TRP A 23 8.46 3.87 -11.38
C TRP A 23 8.84 5.20 -10.73
N SER A 24 9.48 6.09 -11.48
CA SER A 24 9.88 7.40 -10.97
C SER A 24 8.68 8.23 -10.51
N ASP A 25 7.59 8.21 -11.29
CA ASP A 25 6.33 8.86 -10.93
C ASP A 25 5.73 8.27 -9.64
N LEU A 26 5.68 6.94 -9.53
CA LEU A 26 5.13 6.27 -8.35
C LEU A 26 5.99 6.52 -7.11
N ALA A 27 7.31 6.44 -7.24
CA ALA A 27 8.24 6.72 -6.15
C ALA A 27 8.12 8.16 -5.64
N TYR A 28 7.81 9.12 -6.53
CA TYR A 28 7.53 10.51 -6.14
C TYR A 28 6.23 10.65 -5.33
N VAL A 29 5.19 9.90 -5.71
CA VAL A 29 3.89 9.92 -5.01
C VAL A 29 3.93 9.20 -3.66
N ILE A 30 4.79 8.20 -3.53
CA ILE A 30 5.00 7.44 -2.31
C ILE A 30 5.76 8.31 -1.30
N GLY A 31 4.99 9.04 -0.49
CA GLY A 31 5.55 9.93 0.51
C GLY A 31 4.53 10.28 1.59
N HIS A 32 5.01 10.26 2.83
CA HIS A 32 4.33 10.69 4.06
C HIS A 32 3.48 9.64 4.80
N LEU A 33 3.74 9.54 6.11
CA LEU A 33 3.04 8.64 7.03
C LEU A 33 1.67 9.23 7.38
N ARG A 34 0.64 8.40 7.32
CA ARG A 34 -0.73 8.77 7.67
C ARG A 34 -1.23 7.83 8.74
N LEU A 35 -1.68 8.42 9.83
CA LEU A 35 -2.14 7.71 11.01
C LEU A 35 -3.59 8.09 11.33
N GLN A 36 -4.23 7.23 12.09
CA GLN A 36 -5.56 7.42 12.64
C GLN A 36 -5.64 6.75 14.02
N PRO A 37 -6.56 7.17 14.90
CA PRO A 37 -6.81 6.44 16.12
C PRO A 37 -7.35 5.04 15.82
N SER A 38 -6.83 4.05 16.54
CA SER A 38 -7.38 2.70 16.54
C SER A 38 -8.79 2.70 17.14
N GLY A 39 -9.66 1.86 16.57
CA GLY A 39 -10.98 1.55 17.13
C GLY A 39 -11.10 0.10 17.60
N GLU A 40 -9.97 -0.58 17.84
CA GLU A 40 -9.96 -1.95 18.37
C GLU A 40 -10.05 -1.95 19.90
N ASP A 41 -10.88 -2.83 20.46
CA ASP A 41 -11.02 -2.98 21.91
C ASP A 41 -9.67 -3.24 22.59
N GLY A 42 -9.39 -2.49 23.66
CA GLY A 42 -8.12 -2.54 24.39
C GLY A 42 -6.96 -1.77 23.74
N MET A 43 -7.16 -1.19 22.56
CA MET A 43 -6.19 -0.30 21.89
C MET A 43 -6.83 0.99 21.38
N THR A 44 -8.07 1.27 21.75
CA THR A 44 -8.82 2.46 21.29
C THR A 44 -8.01 3.74 21.51
N GLY A 45 -7.92 4.58 20.48
CA GLY A 45 -7.20 5.85 20.51
C GLY A 45 -5.71 5.74 20.15
N ASN A 46 -5.09 4.56 20.27
CA ASN A 46 -3.68 4.40 19.92
C ASN A 46 -3.43 4.67 18.43
N PRO A 47 -2.29 5.25 18.05
CA PRO A 47 -1.92 5.42 16.65
C PRO A 47 -1.91 4.10 15.88
N ASN A 48 -2.59 4.11 14.74
CA ASN A 48 -2.59 3.03 13.76
C ASN A 48 -2.40 3.63 12.36
N PHE A 49 -1.81 2.85 11.46
CA PHE A 49 -1.72 3.16 10.04
C PHE A 49 -3.12 3.51 9.50
N GLY A 50 -3.20 4.61 8.74
CA GLY A 50 -4.44 5.19 8.22
C GLY A 50 -4.68 4.82 6.76
N PRO A 51 -5.13 3.59 6.44
CA PRO A 51 -5.20 3.11 5.06
C PRO A 51 -6.14 3.94 4.17
N LYS A 52 -7.18 4.55 4.75
CA LYS A 52 -8.13 5.38 4.01
C LYS A 52 -7.48 6.68 3.52
N ALA A 53 -6.78 7.37 4.42
CA ALA A 53 -6.08 8.61 4.08
C ALA A 53 -4.92 8.32 3.12
N THR A 54 -4.18 7.24 3.36
CA THR A 54 -3.10 6.81 2.47
C THR A 54 -3.61 6.50 1.06
N ASN A 55 -4.64 5.67 0.92
CA ASN A 55 -5.23 5.37 -0.40
C ASN A 55 -5.69 6.62 -1.12
N ARG A 56 -6.42 7.50 -0.44
CA ARG A 56 -6.91 8.72 -1.04
C ARG A 56 -5.78 9.57 -1.59
N ILE A 57 -4.75 9.84 -0.79
CA ILE A 57 -3.64 10.69 -1.24
C ILE A 57 -2.85 10.01 -2.36
N LEU A 58 -2.56 8.71 -2.27
CA LEU A 58 -1.86 8.00 -3.33
C LEU A 58 -2.65 8.07 -4.65
N THR A 59 -3.97 7.85 -4.61
CA THR A 59 -4.83 8.00 -5.79
C THR A 59 -4.85 9.43 -6.32
N GLU A 60 -5.04 10.44 -5.46
CA GLU A 60 -5.09 11.85 -5.87
C GLU A 60 -3.77 12.31 -6.50
N GLN A 61 -2.65 11.99 -5.87
CA GLN A 61 -1.31 12.40 -6.34
C GLN A 61 -0.90 11.62 -7.60
N ALA A 62 -1.22 10.33 -7.70
CA ALA A 62 -0.98 9.57 -8.92
C ALA A 62 -1.82 10.12 -10.08
N ALA A 63 -3.08 10.52 -9.83
CA ALA A 63 -3.93 11.13 -10.85
C ALA A 63 -3.36 12.44 -11.41
N LEU A 64 -2.69 13.26 -10.57
CA LEU A 64 -1.97 14.46 -11.06
C LEU A 64 -0.83 14.13 -12.03
N LEU A 65 -0.30 12.91 -11.97
CA LEU A 65 0.72 12.39 -12.88
C LEU A 65 0.11 11.51 -14.00
N GLY A 66 -1.20 11.62 -14.24
CA GLY A 66 -1.89 10.92 -15.33
C GLY A 66 -2.10 9.43 -15.09
N TRP A 67 -2.05 8.96 -13.84
CA TRP A 67 -2.48 7.61 -13.50
C TRP A 67 -3.98 7.57 -13.29
N GLU A 68 -4.65 6.62 -13.93
CA GLU A 68 -6.11 6.55 -13.91
C GLU A 68 -6.60 5.25 -13.27
N LYS A 69 -7.80 5.29 -12.70
CA LYS A 69 -8.45 4.08 -12.21
C LYS A 69 -8.81 3.18 -13.39
N ILE A 70 -8.40 1.91 -13.36
CA ILE A 70 -8.60 0.99 -14.48
C ILE A 70 -9.75 0.04 -14.16
N PRO A 71 -10.87 0.05 -14.90
CA PRO A 71 -11.97 -0.87 -14.66
C PRO A 71 -11.62 -2.29 -15.11
N VAL A 72 -12.05 -3.28 -14.32
CA VAL A 72 -12.06 -4.68 -14.74
C VAL A 72 -13.11 -4.85 -15.85
N PRO A 73 -12.78 -5.53 -16.97
CA PRO A 73 -13.75 -5.77 -18.05
C PRO A 73 -15.00 -6.49 -17.54
N ASP A 74 -16.16 -6.25 -18.17
CA ASP A 74 -17.44 -6.73 -17.66
C ASP A 74 -17.52 -8.25 -17.51
N SER A 75 -16.90 -9.02 -18.43
CA SER A 75 -16.96 -10.49 -18.39
C SER A 75 -16.31 -11.11 -17.13
N PRO A 76 -15.09 -10.73 -16.70
CA PRO A 76 -14.52 -11.20 -15.44
C PRO A 76 -14.90 -10.40 -14.19
N LYS A 77 -15.64 -9.29 -14.31
CA LYS A 77 -15.92 -8.35 -13.20
C LYS A 77 -16.54 -9.01 -11.96
N ALA A 78 -17.44 -9.97 -12.16
CA ALA A 78 -18.07 -10.71 -11.06
C ALA A 78 -17.07 -11.58 -10.26
N ALA A 79 -15.95 -11.98 -10.87
CA ALA A 79 -14.93 -12.83 -10.24
C ALA A 79 -13.71 -12.04 -9.72
N PHE A 80 -13.31 -10.97 -10.41
CA PHE A 80 -12.07 -10.24 -10.12
C PHE A 80 -12.27 -8.84 -9.51
N GLY A 81 -13.51 -8.47 -9.22
CA GLY A 81 -13.84 -7.16 -8.66
C GLY A 81 -14.03 -6.10 -9.72
N LEU A 82 -14.04 -4.84 -9.30
CA LEU A 82 -14.51 -3.74 -10.13
C LEU A 82 -13.39 -3.05 -10.92
N ASP A 83 -12.21 -2.94 -10.33
CA ASP A 83 -11.13 -2.09 -10.83
C ASP A 83 -9.79 -2.41 -10.15
N TRP A 84 -8.71 -1.95 -10.81
CA TRP A 84 -7.41 -1.67 -10.21
C TRP A 84 -7.36 -0.22 -9.73
N ASP A 85 -6.59 0.03 -8.67
CA ASP A 85 -6.56 1.36 -8.04
C ASP A 85 -5.99 2.43 -8.96
N ALA A 86 -4.97 2.08 -9.76
CA ALA A 86 -4.39 2.96 -10.78
C ALA A 86 -3.73 2.16 -11.92
N GLY A 87 -3.59 2.78 -13.08
CA GLY A 87 -2.82 2.26 -14.21
C GLY A 87 -2.43 3.34 -15.20
N ARG A 88 -1.33 3.10 -15.91
CA ARG A 88 -0.79 3.97 -16.96
C ARG A 88 0.16 3.17 -17.86
N GLY A 89 0.03 3.34 -19.18
CA GLY A 89 0.86 2.61 -20.14
C GLY A 89 0.68 1.09 -20.02
N ALA A 90 1.73 0.39 -19.59
CA ALA A 90 1.73 -1.06 -19.34
C ALA A 90 1.78 -1.42 -17.83
N VAL A 91 1.64 -0.45 -16.93
CA VAL A 91 1.79 -0.66 -15.48
C VAL A 91 0.45 -0.51 -14.78
N LEU A 92 0.10 -1.51 -13.99
CA LEU A 92 -1.02 -1.50 -13.04
C LEU A 92 -0.50 -1.25 -11.63
N VAL A 93 -1.34 -0.69 -10.76
CA VAL A 93 -0.99 -0.37 -9.38
C VAL A 93 -2.12 -0.68 -8.41
N GLU A 94 -1.74 -1.18 -7.24
CA GLU A 94 -2.62 -1.57 -6.16
C GLU A 94 -2.15 -0.97 -4.82
N TRP A 95 -3.01 -0.19 -4.17
CA TRP A 95 -2.78 0.33 -2.83
C TRP A 95 -3.35 -0.65 -1.79
N GLN A 96 -2.62 -1.74 -1.57
CA GLN A 96 -3.11 -2.89 -0.83
C GLN A 96 -2.88 -2.78 0.68
N PHE A 97 -3.82 -2.14 1.37
CA PHE A 97 -3.88 -2.06 2.83
C PHE A 97 -5.13 -2.71 3.45
N SER A 98 -5.74 -3.65 2.72
CA SER A 98 -6.80 -4.54 3.24
C SER A 98 -6.18 -5.82 3.82
N ASN A 99 -7.00 -6.84 4.04
CA ASN A 99 -6.55 -8.11 4.59
C ASN A 99 -5.63 -8.89 3.62
N TYR A 100 -4.77 -9.75 4.18
CA TYR A 100 -3.71 -10.42 3.43
C TYR A 100 -4.14 -11.27 2.21
N PRO A 101 -5.34 -11.88 2.13
CA PRO A 101 -5.77 -12.61 0.94
C PRO A 101 -5.90 -11.75 -0.32
N PHE A 102 -6.11 -10.44 -0.19
CA PHE A 102 -6.21 -9.56 -1.36
C PHE A 102 -4.90 -9.46 -2.16
N LEU A 103 -3.75 -9.80 -1.57
CA LEU A 103 -2.49 -9.92 -2.33
C LEU A 103 -2.66 -10.85 -3.54
N TRP A 104 -3.19 -12.05 -3.31
CA TRP A 104 -3.35 -13.04 -4.38
C TRP A 104 -4.47 -12.70 -5.34
N ASN A 105 -5.54 -12.06 -4.86
CA ASN A 105 -6.57 -11.53 -5.77
C ASN A 105 -5.95 -10.55 -6.77
N ASN A 106 -5.15 -9.61 -6.28
CA ASN A 106 -4.48 -8.59 -7.08
C ASN A 106 -3.48 -9.18 -8.08
N ILE A 107 -2.68 -10.16 -7.67
CA ILE A 107 -1.72 -10.84 -8.56
C ILE A 107 -2.46 -11.65 -9.63
N ILE A 108 -3.40 -12.52 -9.24
CA ILE A 108 -4.08 -13.44 -10.17
C ILE A 108 -4.87 -12.66 -11.22
N ARG A 109 -5.62 -11.63 -10.82
CA ARG A 109 -6.41 -10.85 -11.80
C ARG A 109 -5.54 -10.11 -12.79
N SER A 110 -4.38 -9.64 -12.36
CA SER A 110 -3.42 -8.94 -13.22
C SER A 110 -2.70 -9.93 -14.15
N GLN A 111 -2.29 -11.10 -13.65
CA GLN A 111 -1.74 -12.19 -14.47
C GLN A 111 -2.74 -12.63 -15.55
N VAL A 112 -4.02 -12.75 -15.24
CA VAL A 112 -5.05 -13.07 -16.24
C VAL A 112 -5.13 -11.99 -17.33
N ALA A 113 -5.02 -10.71 -16.98
CA ALA A 113 -5.01 -9.63 -17.96
C ALA A 113 -3.81 -9.74 -18.92
N VAL A 114 -2.62 -10.06 -18.41
CA VAL A 114 -1.41 -10.31 -19.21
C VAL A 114 -1.58 -11.54 -20.11
N HIS A 115 -1.92 -12.69 -19.53
CA HIS A 115 -2.03 -13.97 -20.23
C HIS A 115 -3.13 -13.97 -21.30
N ARG A 116 -4.19 -13.17 -21.12
CA ARG A 116 -5.26 -12.98 -22.11
C ARG A 116 -4.99 -11.82 -23.07
N SER A 117 -3.85 -11.14 -22.93
CA SER A 117 -3.49 -9.96 -23.72
C SER A 117 -4.59 -8.90 -23.75
N LEU A 118 -5.19 -8.62 -22.59
CA LEU A 118 -6.30 -7.66 -22.49
C LEU A 118 -5.75 -6.24 -22.54
N LEU A 119 -6.14 -5.48 -23.57
CA LEU A 119 -6.01 -4.03 -23.54
C LEU A 119 -7.11 -3.47 -22.64
N LEU A 120 -6.74 -3.01 -21.45
CA LEU A 120 -7.66 -2.48 -20.47
C LEU A 120 -8.06 -1.04 -20.81
N GLN A 121 -9.29 -0.67 -20.49
CA GLN A 121 -9.77 0.70 -20.69
C GLN A 121 -8.94 1.68 -19.85
N GLY A 122 -8.44 2.76 -20.48
CA GLY A 122 -7.56 3.74 -19.83
C GLY A 122 -6.07 3.40 -19.89
N MET A 123 -5.70 2.32 -20.58
CA MET A 123 -4.30 1.94 -20.82
C MET A 123 -3.95 1.97 -22.31
N ASP A 124 -2.70 2.32 -22.62
CA ASP A 124 -2.19 2.40 -23.99
C ASP A 124 -1.59 1.07 -24.49
N SER A 125 -1.47 0.08 -23.60
CA SER A 125 -0.87 -1.21 -23.90
C SER A 125 -1.40 -2.30 -22.96
N VAL A 126 -1.21 -3.55 -23.36
CA VAL A 126 -1.45 -4.70 -22.48
C VAL A 126 -0.57 -4.56 -21.22
N PRO A 127 -1.09 -4.82 -20.02
CA PRO A 127 -0.29 -4.80 -18.80
C PRO A 127 0.95 -5.71 -18.93
N GLN A 128 2.07 -5.25 -18.39
CA GLN A 128 3.32 -6.00 -18.29
C GLN A 128 3.86 -6.02 -16.87
N ALA A 129 3.47 -5.03 -16.05
CA ALA A 129 3.89 -4.96 -14.66
C ALA A 129 2.75 -4.56 -13.71
N LEU A 130 2.88 -5.02 -12.47
CA LEU A 130 2.04 -4.68 -11.33
C LEU A 130 2.93 -4.11 -10.22
N VAL A 131 2.58 -2.93 -9.72
CA VAL A 131 3.15 -2.38 -8.49
C VAL A 131 2.15 -2.59 -7.37
N VAL A 132 2.53 -3.35 -6.34
CA VAL A 132 1.70 -3.55 -5.14
C VAL A 132 2.30 -2.75 -4.00
N VAL A 133 1.63 -1.69 -3.57
CA VAL A 133 2.04 -0.90 -2.41
C VAL A 133 1.35 -1.43 -1.17
N THR A 134 2.16 -1.72 -0.16
CA THR A 134 1.73 -2.24 1.14
C THR A 134 2.37 -1.41 2.24
N LYS A 135 1.90 -1.51 3.48
CA LYS A 135 2.69 -1.04 4.62
C LYS A 135 3.73 -2.09 4.99
N SER A 136 4.85 -1.72 5.58
CA SER A 136 5.74 -2.69 6.22
C SER A 136 5.11 -3.24 7.50
N GLY A 137 5.79 -4.20 8.14
CA GLY A 137 5.45 -4.73 9.45
C GLY A 137 5.78 -3.76 10.59
N CYS A 138 6.47 -2.67 10.29
CA CYS A 138 6.92 -1.68 11.27
C CYS A 138 5.79 -0.80 11.84
N PRO A 139 4.93 -0.14 11.02
CA PRO A 139 3.82 0.66 11.54
C PRO A 139 2.72 -0.21 12.18
N PRO A 140 2.17 0.20 13.34
CA PRO A 140 1.00 -0.47 13.92
C PRO A 140 -0.20 -0.34 12.98
N ALA A 141 -1.04 -1.37 12.89
CA ALA A 141 -2.24 -1.35 12.06
C ALA A 141 -3.30 -2.33 12.55
N SER A 142 -4.49 -2.23 11.96
CA SER A 142 -5.57 -3.17 12.21
C SER A 142 -5.16 -4.62 11.93
N ARG A 143 -5.72 -5.55 12.71
CA ARG A 143 -5.42 -6.99 12.58
C ARG A 143 -5.64 -7.49 11.15
N SER A 144 -4.79 -8.42 10.74
CA SER A 144 -4.82 -9.09 9.44
C SER A 144 -4.58 -8.20 8.21
N THR A 145 -4.30 -6.90 8.41
CA THR A 145 -3.85 -6.01 7.32
C THR A 145 -2.57 -6.55 6.70
N LEU A 146 -2.53 -6.63 5.37
CA LEU A 146 -1.35 -7.06 4.64
C LEU A 146 -0.12 -6.23 5.04
N TYR A 147 1.05 -6.87 5.04
CA TYR A 147 2.32 -6.17 5.16
C TYR A 147 3.37 -6.69 4.19
N PHE A 148 4.31 -5.82 3.87
CA PHE A 148 5.41 -6.04 2.94
C PHE A 148 6.13 -7.37 3.17
N GLU A 149 6.54 -7.66 4.40
CA GLU A 149 7.33 -8.85 4.73
C GLU A 149 6.51 -10.13 4.54
N GLN A 150 5.21 -10.08 4.86
CA GLN A 150 4.30 -11.18 4.57
C GLN A 150 4.12 -11.36 3.06
N ALA A 151 3.89 -10.28 2.31
CA ALA A 151 3.72 -10.32 0.87
C ALA A 151 4.98 -10.82 0.16
N LYS A 152 6.15 -10.32 0.59
CA LYS A 152 7.48 -10.71 0.10
C LYS A 152 7.73 -12.19 0.33
N ALA A 153 7.43 -12.70 1.53
CA ALA A 153 7.59 -14.12 1.83
C ALA A 153 6.64 -14.99 0.99
N GLN A 154 5.38 -14.58 0.82
CA GLN A 154 4.41 -15.30 -0.01
C GLN A 154 4.82 -15.32 -1.48
N LEU A 155 5.18 -14.17 -2.06
CA LEU A 155 5.65 -14.07 -3.44
C LEU A 155 6.97 -14.82 -3.65
N GLY A 156 7.91 -14.74 -2.71
CA GLY A 156 9.18 -15.46 -2.80
C GLY A 156 9.03 -16.98 -2.84
N MET A 157 7.95 -17.55 -2.27
CA MET A 157 7.66 -18.97 -2.37
C MET A 157 6.83 -19.35 -3.59
N ALA A 158 5.94 -18.49 -4.05
CA ALA A 158 4.92 -18.85 -5.03
C ALA A 158 5.14 -18.27 -6.43
N ALA A 159 5.92 -17.20 -6.60
CA ALA A 159 6.11 -16.56 -7.91
C ALA A 159 6.72 -17.54 -8.94
N GLU A 160 7.71 -18.32 -8.54
CA GLU A 160 8.32 -19.36 -9.40
C GLU A 160 7.35 -20.52 -9.65
N ALA A 161 6.65 -20.98 -8.62
CA ALA A 161 5.70 -22.09 -8.74
C ALA A 161 4.45 -21.75 -9.59
N LEU A 162 4.10 -20.47 -9.69
CA LEU A 162 2.95 -19.97 -10.44
C LEU A 162 3.30 -19.52 -11.86
N ASP A 163 4.58 -19.50 -12.22
CA ASP A 163 5.07 -19.07 -13.54
C ASP A 163 4.45 -17.72 -13.98
N LEU A 164 4.61 -16.70 -13.12
CA LEU A 164 4.00 -15.39 -13.36
C LEU A 164 4.69 -14.68 -14.53
N ASP A 165 3.92 -14.36 -15.58
CA ASP A 165 4.35 -13.54 -16.72
C ASP A 165 4.37 -12.05 -16.40
N ILE A 166 3.54 -11.62 -15.46
CA ILE A 166 3.50 -10.22 -15.03
C ILE A 166 4.68 -9.91 -14.10
N ALA A 167 5.42 -8.86 -14.42
CA ALA A 167 6.46 -8.33 -13.53
C ALA A 167 5.82 -7.72 -12.28
N VAL A 168 6.22 -8.16 -11.08
CA VAL A 168 5.66 -7.64 -9.82
C VAL A 168 6.71 -6.89 -9.03
N ARG A 169 6.50 -5.59 -8.82
CA ARG A 169 7.24 -4.79 -7.83
C ARG A 169 6.39 -4.61 -6.59
N LEU A 170 6.83 -5.21 -5.50
CA LEU A 170 6.25 -5.02 -4.18
C LEU A 170 6.92 -3.83 -3.51
N VAL A 171 6.12 -2.93 -2.93
CA VAL A 171 6.59 -1.76 -2.18
C VAL A 171 6.08 -1.82 -0.75
N GLY A 172 6.97 -1.57 0.21
CA GLY A 172 6.65 -1.53 1.64
C GLY A 172 6.86 -0.13 2.22
N LEU A 173 5.78 0.56 2.56
CA LEU A 173 5.81 1.85 3.24
C LEU A 173 6.30 1.68 4.67
N THR A 174 7.41 2.32 5.03
CA THR A 174 8.09 2.09 6.31
C THR A 174 8.46 3.38 7.05
N ILE A 175 8.81 3.21 8.32
CA ILE A 175 9.36 4.25 9.18
C ILE A 175 10.86 3.97 9.33
N PRO A 176 11.74 4.97 9.18
CA PRO A 176 13.18 4.78 9.35
C PRO A 176 13.52 4.10 10.67
N ALA A 177 14.24 2.99 10.63
CA ALA A 177 14.55 2.20 11.82
C ALA A 177 15.35 3.03 12.84
N GLY A 178 14.94 2.98 14.11
CA GLY A 178 15.63 3.67 15.20
C GLY A 178 15.33 5.17 15.31
N CYS A 179 14.43 5.73 14.50
CA CYS A 179 14.02 7.12 14.68
C CYS A 179 13.34 7.33 16.05
N ALA A 180 13.60 8.46 16.69
CA ALA A 180 12.98 8.83 17.97
C ALA A 180 11.62 9.50 17.77
N THR A 181 11.44 10.18 16.63
CA THR A 181 10.22 10.87 16.25
C THR A 181 9.87 10.56 14.79
N VAL A 182 8.60 10.73 14.43
CA VAL A 182 8.12 10.67 13.05
C VAL A 182 7.03 11.72 12.80
N ASP A 183 7.12 12.39 11.67
CA ASP A 183 6.10 13.33 11.22
C ASP A 183 4.99 12.55 10.51
N ALA A 184 3.74 12.80 10.89
CA ALA A 184 2.59 12.13 10.32
C ALA A 184 1.34 13.02 10.25
N ASP A 185 0.50 12.75 9.25
CA ASP A 185 -0.86 13.29 9.24
C ASP A 185 -1.75 12.46 10.16
N TRP A 186 -2.31 13.10 11.20
CA TRP A 186 -3.30 12.50 12.10
C TRP A 186 -4.72 12.71 11.57
N ASN A 187 -5.40 11.61 11.25
CA ASN A 187 -6.71 11.59 10.60
C ASN A 187 -7.78 11.03 11.53
N THR A 188 -8.80 11.82 11.86
CA THR A 188 -9.95 11.39 12.68
C THR A 188 -11.18 11.23 11.81
N TYR A 189 -12.00 10.19 11.99
CA TYR A 189 -13.21 9.91 11.21
C TYR A 189 -14.50 10.03 12.06
N PRO A 190 -15.64 10.54 11.55
CA PRO A 190 -16.90 10.62 12.31
C PRO A 190 -17.49 9.24 12.61
N GLY A 191 -16.96 8.18 12.00
CA GLY A 191 -17.36 6.81 12.26
C GLY A 191 -16.37 5.82 11.64
N ARG A 192 -16.40 4.57 12.13
CA ARG A 192 -15.45 3.52 11.75
C ARG A 192 -15.41 3.24 10.24
N THR A 193 -16.53 3.31 9.53
CA THR A 193 -16.64 3.06 8.08
C THR A 193 -16.59 4.33 7.24
N ALA A 194 -16.58 5.53 7.86
CA ALA A 194 -16.60 6.78 7.13
C ALA A 194 -15.34 6.96 6.27
N ARG A 195 -15.52 7.42 5.03
CA ARG A 195 -14.44 7.65 4.05
C ARG A 195 -14.22 9.13 3.72
N LYS A 196 -15.17 10.00 4.08
CA LYS A 196 -15.03 11.45 3.90
C LYS A 196 -14.02 11.96 4.93
N VAL A 197 -12.96 12.62 4.48
CA VAL A 197 -11.88 13.14 5.33
C VAL A 197 -12.44 14.24 6.22
N PRO A 198 -12.43 14.11 7.55
CA PRO A 198 -13.06 15.10 8.41
C PRO A 198 -12.06 16.06 9.05
N THR A 199 -10.82 15.64 9.31
CA THR A 199 -9.72 16.54 9.74
C THR A 199 -8.41 15.79 9.55
N SER A 200 -7.41 16.43 8.94
CA SER A 200 -6.02 15.94 8.88
C SER A 200 -5.15 16.98 9.57
N THR A 201 -4.47 16.60 10.64
CA THR A 201 -3.59 17.50 11.41
C THR A 201 -2.17 16.95 11.36
N PRO A 202 -1.18 17.69 10.82
CA PRO A 202 0.22 17.31 10.94
C PRO A 202 0.61 17.19 12.42
N ARG A 203 1.33 16.13 12.78
CA ARG A 203 1.83 15.89 14.14
C ARG A 203 3.21 15.27 14.10
N ASP A 204 4.04 15.70 15.05
CA ASP A 204 5.28 15.04 15.39
C ASP A 204 4.97 14.03 16.50
N LEU A 205 5.32 12.77 16.29
CA LEU A 205 4.96 11.67 17.17
C LEU A 205 6.19 10.93 17.66
N ASP A 206 6.21 10.60 18.95
CA ASP A 206 7.30 9.85 19.54
C ASP A 206 7.24 8.38 19.09
N VAL A 207 8.40 7.81 18.78
CA VAL A 207 8.54 6.43 18.35
C VAL A 207 9.42 5.67 19.33
N THR A 208 8.89 4.55 19.82
CA THR A 208 9.66 3.56 20.58
C THR A 208 9.70 2.26 19.81
N TRP A 209 10.80 1.51 19.95
CA TRP A 209 11.05 0.32 19.16
C TRP A 209 10.97 -0.94 20.00
N SER A 210 10.40 -2.00 19.43
CA SER A 210 10.42 -3.32 20.04
C SER A 210 11.07 -4.35 19.13
N HIS A 211 11.85 -5.26 19.71
CA HIS A 211 12.63 -6.27 18.99
C HIS A 211 11.81 -7.48 18.51
N ARG A 212 10.49 -7.51 18.68
CA ARG A 212 9.66 -8.70 18.42
C ARG A 212 8.57 -8.44 17.38
N SER A 213 8.88 -8.69 16.10
CA SER A 213 7.86 -9.07 15.12
C SER A 213 8.02 -10.54 14.75
N ARG A 214 6.97 -11.13 14.16
CA ARG A 214 7.05 -12.48 13.58
C ARG A 214 7.99 -12.55 12.37
N SER A 215 8.29 -11.41 11.74
CA SER A 215 9.16 -11.29 10.57
C SER A 215 10.60 -10.92 10.92
N GLY A 216 10.97 -10.80 12.20
CA GLY A 216 12.32 -10.44 12.65
C GLY A 216 12.66 -8.95 12.52
N GLN A 217 11.75 -8.13 11.97
CA GLN A 217 11.90 -6.68 11.87
C GLN A 217 11.49 -5.95 13.16
N PRO A 218 12.14 -4.82 13.50
CA PRO A 218 11.68 -3.95 14.58
C PRO A 218 10.24 -3.47 14.34
N VAL A 219 9.43 -3.40 15.40
CA VAL A 219 8.08 -2.83 15.35
C VAL A 219 8.08 -1.48 16.04
N ALA A 220 7.57 -0.46 15.36
CA ALA A 220 7.37 0.86 15.91
C ALA A 220 6.11 0.88 16.80
N LYS A 221 6.26 1.42 18.00
CA LYS A 221 5.16 1.87 18.86
C LYS A 221 5.17 3.38 18.82
N ILE A 222 4.13 3.94 18.22
CA ILE A 222 3.97 5.37 18.01
C ILE A 222 3.09 5.92 19.12
N HIS A 223 3.53 7.01 19.74
CA HIS A 223 2.83 7.68 20.84
C HIS A 223 2.42 9.08 20.42
N VAL A 224 1.21 9.47 20.81
CA VAL A 224 0.80 10.88 20.74
C VAL A 224 1.40 11.57 21.95
N ALA A 225 2.12 12.68 21.74
CA ALA A 225 2.70 13.45 22.83
C ALA A 225 1.63 13.79 23.90
N THR A 226 1.97 13.57 25.17
CA THR A 226 1.04 13.68 26.31
C THR A 226 0.45 15.09 26.50
N ALA A 227 1.08 16.13 25.93
CA ALA A 227 0.56 17.49 25.95
C ALA A 227 -0.67 17.71 25.04
N ASP A 228 -0.91 16.81 24.08
CA ASP A 228 -2.03 16.85 23.13
C ASP A 228 -3.12 15.82 23.45
N ALA A 229 -3.09 15.22 24.64
CA ALA A 229 -4.20 14.41 25.15
C ALA A 229 -5.43 15.33 25.27
N LEU A 230 -6.32 15.24 24.28
CA LEU A 230 -7.57 16.00 24.24
C LEU A 230 -8.28 15.87 25.58
N PRO A 231 -8.68 16.98 26.23
CA PRO A 231 -9.50 16.91 27.43
C PRO A 231 -10.87 16.34 27.03
N GLY A 232 -11.16 15.12 27.47
CA GLY A 232 -12.48 14.49 27.37
C GLY A 232 -12.64 13.53 26.20
N LEU A 233 -12.21 12.28 26.42
CA LEU A 233 -12.97 11.09 26.01
C LEU A 233 -13.54 10.45 27.28
#